data_AF-A0AA86N2R7-F1
#
_entry.id   AF-A0AA86N2R7-F1
#
_cell.length_a   1.000
_cell.length_b   1.000
_cell.length_c   1.000
_cell.angle_alpha   90.00
_cell.angle_beta   90.00
_cell.angle_gamma   90.00
#
_symmetry.space_group_name_H-M   'P 1'
#
loop_
_entity.id
_entity.type
_entity.pdbx_description
1 polymer ?
#
loop_
_entity_poly.entity_id
_entity_poly.type
_entity_poly.pdbx_seq_one_letter_code
_entity_poly.pdbx_strand_id
1 'polypeptide(L)'
;MRRFFFGLAIGLCLAIGFLPQAVAGKQDIPRAIESFMHLHYPLAASYTWIINDTVREKDEVTVVDLQTIVIPKVGPGPREERFLLLIVQGQLAGSQSVPIDNPTLCGEQQI
;
A
#
# COMPACT_ATOMS: atom_id res chain seq x y z
N MET A 1 -30.50 28.21 55.36
CA MET A 1 -29.75 26.93 55.25
C MET A 1 -29.89 26.47 53.80
N ARG A 2 -28.91 26.66 52.91
CA ARG A 2 -27.85 25.69 52.53
C ARG A 2 -28.49 24.31 52.24
N ARG A 3 -28.54 23.78 51.02
CA ARG A 3 -27.44 23.24 50.16
C ARG A 3 -28.04 22.97 48.74
N PHE A 4 -27.55 23.53 47.64
CA PHE A 4 -26.49 23.02 46.73
C PHE A 4 -26.39 21.48 46.63
N PHE A 5 -26.89 20.91 45.51
CA PHE A 5 -26.36 19.72 44.81
C PHE A 5 -26.69 19.90 43.31
N PHE A 6 -25.69 20.19 42.46
CA PHE A 6 -24.99 19.21 41.60
C PHE A 6 -25.96 18.52 40.62
N GLY A 7 -25.85 18.60 39.31
CA GLY A 7 -24.76 19.03 38.44
C GLY A 7 -24.89 18.25 37.13
N LEU A 8 -24.73 18.95 36.02
CA LEU A 8 -24.05 18.46 34.82
C LEU A 8 -24.59 17.16 34.17
N ALA A 9 -25.66 17.25 33.37
CA ALA A 9 -26.10 16.13 32.50
C ALA A 9 -26.44 16.57 31.07
N ILE A 10 -25.82 17.65 30.57
CA ILE A 10 -26.01 18.10 29.18
C ILE A 10 -24.64 18.48 28.64
N GLY A 11 -23.92 17.51 28.07
CA GLY A 11 -22.59 17.77 27.52
C GLY A 11 -21.84 16.51 27.11
N LEU A 12 -22.48 15.59 26.36
CA LEU A 12 -21.77 14.41 25.83
C LEU A 12 -22.16 14.02 24.39
N CYS A 13 -22.78 14.91 23.60
CA CYS A 13 -23.19 14.57 22.22
C CYS A 13 -22.53 15.38 21.10
N LEU A 14 -21.47 16.16 21.36
CA LEU A 14 -20.86 17.05 20.34
C LEU A 14 -19.37 16.80 20.12
N ALA A 15 -18.96 15.53 20.14
CA ALA A 15 -17.63 15.10 19.73
C ALA A 15 -17.69 13.94 18.72
N ILE A 16 -18.75 13.88 17.89
CA ILE A 16 -18.77 12.98 16.74
C ILE A 16 -17.87 13.59 15.66
N GLY A 17 -16.60 13.23 15.77
CA GLY A 17 -15.62 13.04 14.71
C GLY A 17 -15.74 13.95 13.49
N PHE A 18 -14.93 15.00 13.48
CA PHE A 18 -14.35 15.47 12.23
C PHE A 18 -13.32 14.42 11.77
N LEU A 19 -13.83 13.27 11.30
CA LEU A 19 -13.00 12.35 10.54
C LEU A 19 -12.68 13.05 9.21
N PRO A 20 -11.40 13.21 8.84
CA PRO A 20 -11.08 13.71 7.52
C PRO A 20 -11.73 12.76 6.50
N GLN A 21 -12.71 13.27 5.76
CA GLN A 21 -13.20 12.55 4.59
C GLN A 21 -12.03 12.51 3.62
N ALA A 22 -11.41 11.34 3.50
CA ALA A 22 -10.43 11.10 2.46
C ALA A 22 -11.11 11.44 1.14
N VAL A 23 -10.70 12.54 0.53
CA VAL A 23 -11.19 12.97 -0.78
C VAL A 23 -10.72 11.91 -1.75
N ALA A 24 -11.62 11.01 -2.13
CA ALA A 24 -11.39 9.99 -3.14
C ALA A 24 -11.31 10.67 -4.52
N GLY A 25 -10.21 11.36 -4.77
CA GLY A 25 -9.84 11.85 -6.09
C GLY A 25 -9.23 10.70 -6.89
N LYS A 26 -9.77 10.47 -8.09
CA LYS A 26 -9.19 9.71 -9.21
C LYS A 26 -8.15 8.63 -8.82
N GLN A 27 -8.63 7.39 -8.64
CA GLN A 27 -7.83 6.16 -8.69
C GLN A 27 -6.67 6.08 -7.68
N ASP A 28 -6.95 5.51 -6.50
CA ASP A 28 -5.95 5.26 -5.45
C ASP A 28 -5.06 4.05 -5.82
N ILE A 29 -4.12 4.28 -6.75
CA ILE A 29 -3.10 3.32 -7.17
C ILE A 29 -2.36 2.71 -5.96
N PRO A 30 -1.94 3.50 -4.94
CA PRO A 30 -1.37 2.93 -3.71
C PRO A 30 -2.26 1.90 -3.03
N ARG A 31 -3.57 2.15 -2.91
CA ARG A 31 -4.51 1.15 -2.35
C ARG A 31 -4.62 -0.09 -3.22
N ALA A 32 -4.63 0.04 -4.54
CA ALA A 32 -4.66 -1.11 -5.46
C ALA A 32 -3.38 -1.96 -5.31
N ILE A 33 -2.22 -1.32 -5.23
CA ILE A 33 -0.93 -1.99 -4.96
C ILE A 33 -0.95 -2.68 -3.61
N GLU A 34 -1.40 -1.99 -2.55
CA GLU A 34 -1.42 -2.56 -1.21
C GLU A 34 -2.35 -3.79 -1.13
N SER A 35 -3.49 -3.72 -1.81
CA SER A 35 -4.42 -4.86 -1.93
C SER A 35 -3.77 -6.02 -2.69
N PHE A 36 -3.04 -5.73 -3.78
CA PHE A 36 -2.26 -6.73 -4.50
C PHE A 36 -1.23 -7.41 -3.59
N MET A 37 -0.43 -6.63 -2.85
CA MET A 37 0.62 -7.15 -1.98
C MET A 37 0.06 -8.05 -0.87
N HIS A 38 -1.05 -7.64 -0.26
CA HIS A 38 -1.70 -8.43 0.80
C HIS A 38 -2.23 -9.78 0.29
N LEU A 39 -2.78 -9.80 -0.93
CA LEU A 39 -3.28 -11.01 -1.57
C LEU A 39 -2.14 -11.91 -2.06
N HIS A 40 -1.07 -11.32 -2.59
CA HIS A 40 0.05 -12.07 -3.17
C HIS A 40 0.98 -12.63 -2.09
N TYR A 41 1.17 -11.92 -0.97
CA TYR A 41 2.07 -12.33 0.12
C TYR A 41 1.38 -12.37 1.50
N PRO A 42 0.32 -13.17 1.69
CA PRO A 42 -0.44 -13.22 2.94
C PRO A 42 0.39 -13.72 4.14
N LEU A 43 1.51 -14.38 3.88
CA LEU A 43 2.39 -14.99 4.89
C LEU A 43 3.72 -14.25 5.06
N ALA A 44 3.95 -13.14 4.35
CA ALA A 44 5.16 -12.34 4.55
C ALA A 44 5.17 -11.73 5.96
N ALA A 45 6.38 -11.53 6.50
CA ALA A 45 6.57 -10.74 7.73
C ALA A 45 6.36 -9.25 7.43
N SER A 46 6.91 -8.81 6.30
CA SER A 46 6.70 -7.48 5.75
C SER A 46 6.99 -7.49 4.25
N TYR A 47 6.53 -6.43 3.58
CA TYR A 47 6.90 -6.12 2.21
C TYR A 47 7.09 -4.61 2.06
N THR A 48 7.89 -4.22 1.08
CA THR A 48 8.01 -2.85 0.61
C THR A 48 7.88 -2.86 -0.90
N TRP A 49 7.31 -1.81 -1.47
CA TRP A 49 7.14 -1.67 -2.89
C TRP A 49 7.50 -0.26 -3.35
N ILE A 50 8.01 -0.16 -4.57
CA ILE A 50 8.44 1.07 -5.22
C ILE A 50 7.88 1.05 -6.63
N ILE A 51 7.27 2.15 -7.05
CA ILE A 51 6.83 2.33 -8.44
C ILE A 51 8.05 2.79 -9.24
N ASN A 52 8.50 1.97 -10.18
CA ASN A 52 9.60 2.31 -11.07
C ASN A 52 9.12 3.22 -12.20
N ASP A 53 8.00 2.87 -12.82
CA ASP A 53 7.40 3.61 -13.92
C ASP A 53 5.87 3.47 -13.92
N THR A 54 5.19 4.39 -14.60
CA THR A 54 3.74 4.39 -14.76
C THR A 54 3.37 4.91 -16.14
N VAL A 55 2.70 4.07 -16.93
CA VAL A 55 2.21 4.42 -18.25
C VAL A 55 0.69 4.52 -18.21
N ARG A 56 0.14 5.67 -18.61
CA ARG A 56 -1.30 5.86 -18.77
C ARG A 56 -1.66 5.72 -20.26
N GLU A 57 -2.44 4.70 -20.59
CA GLU A 57 -2.80 4.40 -21.98
C GLU A 57 -4.11 5.09 -22.40
N LYS A 58 -5.07 5.21 -21.48
CA LYS A 58 -6.35 5.95 -21.60
C LYS A 58 -6.70 6.57 -20.26
N ASP A 59 -7.71 7.43 -20.18
CA ASP A 59 -8.05 8.20 -18.97
C ASP A 59 -8.19 7.37 -17.68
N GLU A 60 -8.50 6.07 -17.81
CA GLU A 60 -8.74 5.17 -16.70
C GLU A 60 -7.87 3.90 -16.68
N VAL A 61 -7.01 3.68 -17.70
CA VAL A 61 -6.13 2.50 -17.78
C VAL A 61 -4.70 2.93 -17.53
N THR A 62 -4.11 2.39 -16.47
CA THR A 62 -2.76 2.68 -16.03
C THR A 62 -2.00 1.38 -15.84
N VAL A 63 -0.85 1.25 -16.50
CA VAL A 63 0.11 0.17 -16.24
C VAL A 63 1.15 0.70 -15.27
N VAL A 64 1.39 -0.03 -14.19
CA VAL A 64 2.35 0.32 -13.15
C VAL A 64 3.46 -0.73 -13.13
N ASP A 65 4.70 -0.28 -13.27
CA ASP A 65 5.88 -1.11 -13.03
C ASP A 65 6.27 -1.01 -11.57
N LEU A 66 6.17 -2.13 -10.87
CA LEU A 66 6.30 -2.23 -9.43
C LEU A 66 7.48 -3.13 -9.05
N GLN A 67 8.49 -2.54 -8.41
CA GLN A 67 9.52 -3.29 -7.71
C GLN A 67 9.04 -3.60 -6.30
N THR A 68 9.28 -4.81 -5.82
CA THR A 68 8.89 -5.25 -4.48
C THR A 68 10.06 -5.94 -3.79
N ILE A 69 10.13 -5.77 -2.47
CA ILE A 69 11.04 -6.49 -1.57
C ILE A 69 10.17 -7.15 -0.52
N VAL A 70 10.26 -8.48 -0.42
CA VAL A 70 9.43 -9.30 0.46
C VAL A 70 10.32 -9.97 1.50
N ILE A 71 9.96 -9.77 2.77
CA ILE A 71 10.64 -10.40 3.90
C ILE A 71 9.73 -11.54 4.38
N PRO A 72 10.11 -12.81 4.20
CA PRO A 72 9.30 -13.93 4.67
C PRO A 72 9.39 -14.08 6.19
N LYS A 73 8.35 -14.63 6.84
CA LYS A 73 8.38 -14.98 8.26
C LYS A 73 9.40 -16.08 8.59
N VAL A 74 9.55 -17.02 7.66
CA VAL A 74 10.45 -18.18 7.76
C VAL A 74 11.01 -18.47 6.37
N GLY A 75 12.31 -18.81 6.28
CA GLY A 75 12.95 -19.20 5.04
C GLY A 75 14.11 -18.29 4.65
N PRO A 76 14.49 -18.25 3.36
CA PRO A 76 15.61 -17.44 2.89
C PRO A 76 15.35 -15.95 3.14
N GLY A 77 16.42 -15.14 3.11
CA GLY A 77 16.36 -13.70 3.35
C GLY A 77 15.46 -12.91 2.38
N PRO A 78 15.51 -11.57 2.42
CA PRO A 78 14.68 -10.71 1.58
C PRO A 78 14.73 -11.12 0.10
N ARG A 79 13.57 -11.15 -0.56
CA ARG A 79 13.46 -11.47 -1.99
C ARG A 79 12.99 -10.26 -2.73
N GLU A 80 13.64 -9.97 -3.84
CA GLU A 80 13.23 -8.93 -4.76
C GLU A 80 12.38 -9.56 -5.85
N GLU A 81 11.23 -8.95 -6.15
CA GLU A 81 10.34 -9.37 -7.23
C GLU A 81 9.80 -8.13 -7.95
N ARG A 82 9.65 -8.19 -9.28
CA ARG A 82 9.14 -7.08 -10.10
C ARG A 82 7.85 -7.50 -10.80
N PHE A 83 6.89 -6.60 -10.86
CA PHE A 83 5.58 -6.84 -11.45
C PHE A 83 5.15 -5.70 -12.37
N LEU A 84 4.46 -6.03 -13.45
CA LEU A 84 3.61 -5.10 -14.18
C LEU A 84 2.18 -5.27 -13.71
N LEU A 85 1.58 -4.20 -13.20
CA LEU A 85 0.19 -4.18 -12.74
C LEU A 85 -0.66 -3.41 -13.75
N LEU A 86 -1.75 -4.02 -14.20
CA LEU A 86 -2.77 -3.35 -14.98
C LEU A 86 -3.84 -2.82 -14.02
N ILE A 87 -3.99 -1.51 -13.96
CA ILE A 87 -4.99 -0.82 -13.15
C ILE A 87 -6.03 -0.19 -14.07
N VAL A 88 -7.28 -0.62 -13.94
CA VAL A 88 -8.43 -0.09 -14.69
C VAL A 88 -9.40 0.51 -13.70
N GLN A 89 -9.78 1.78 -13.90
CA GLN A 89 -10.69 2.48 -12.98
C GLN A 89 -10.18 2.51 -11.52
N GLY A 90 -8.86 2.48 -11.32
CA GLY A 90 -8.24 2.46 -9.99
C GLY A 90 -8.32 1.12 -9.27
N GLN A 91 -8.73 0.06 -9.97
CA GLN A 91 -8.76 -1.32 -9.47
C GLN A 91 -7.73 -2.16 -10.20
N LEU A 92 -7.14 -3.13 -9.51
CA LEU A 92 -6.25 -4.10 -10.13
C LEU A 92 -7.05 -5.00 -11.08
N ALA A 93 -6.77 -4.92 -12.38
CA ALA A 93 -7.36 -5.77 -13.40
C ALA A 93 -6.47 -6.97 -13.74
N GLY A 94 -5.16 -6.87 -13.49
CA GLY A 94 -4.22 -7.98 -13.71
C GLY A 94 -2.81 -7.67 -13.22
N SER A 95 -2.00 -8.71 -13.10
CA SER A 95 -0.58 -8.61 -12.78
C SER A 95 0.25 -9.59 -13.58
N GLN A 96 1.50 -9.24 -13.85
CA GLN A 96 2.48 -10.09 -14.49
C GLN A 96 3.82 -9.95 -13.77
N SER A 97 4.45 -11.07 -13.41
CA SER A 97 5.84 -11.05 -12.91
C SER A 97 6.81 -10.78 -14.06
N VAL A 98 7.78 -9.91 -13.83
CA VAL A 98 8.83 -9.55 -14.78
C VAL A 98 10.17 -9.99 -14.20
N PRO A 99 11.06 -10.58 -14.99
CA PRO A 99 12.42 -10.84 -14.56
C PRO A 99 13.08 -9.55 -14.07
N ILE A 100 13.73 -9.62 -12.91
CA ILE A 100 14.63 -8.55 -12.49
C ILE A 100 15.87 -8.71 -13.35
N ASP A 101 16.17 -7.71 -14.17
CA ASP A 101 17.47 -7.62 -14.82
C ASP A 101 18.50 -7.70 -13.71
N ASN A 102 19.34 -8.72 -13.72
CA ASN A 102 20.34 -8.95 -12.69
C ASN A 102 21.48 -7.96 -12.97
N PRO A 103 21.62 -6.81 -12.26
CA PRO A 103 22.91 -6.16 -12.22
C PRO A 103 23.82 -7.16 -11.50
N THR A 104 24.55 -7.94 -12.28
CA THR A 104 25.62 -8.83 -11.84
C THR A 104 26.20 -8.40 -10.50
N LEU A 105 26.00 -9.24 -9.48
CA LEU A 105 26.79 -9.30 -8.26
C LEU A 105 27.06 -7.93 -7.59
N CYS A 106 26.21 -7.53 -6.64
CA CYS A 106 26.76 -6.87 -5.45
C CYS A 106 27.61 -7.89 -4.68
N GLY A 107 28.82 -8.12 -5.20
CA GLY A 107 29.75 -9.16 -4.78
C GLY A 107 31.19 -8.79 -5.09
N GLU A 108 31.53 -7.50 -5.07
CA GLU A 108 32.93 -7.05 -4.97
C GLU A 108 33.03 -6.02 -3.83
N GLN A 109 32.80 -6.50 -2.61
CA GLN A 109 33.64 -6.06 -1.50
C GLN A 109 34.82 -7.03 -1.42
N GLN A 110 35.91 -6.69 -2.11
CA GLN A 110 37.22 -7.19 -1.76
C GLN A 110 38.12 -5.98 -1.46
N ILE A 111 38.18 -5.71 -0.16
CA ILE A 111 39.28 -5.16 0.66
C ILE A 111 40.39 -4.41 -0.10
#